data_AF-A0A949CJM4-F1
#
_entry.id   AF-A0A949CJM4-F1
#
_cell.length_a   1.000
_cell.length_b   1.000
_cell.length_c   1.000
_cell.angle_alpha   90.00
_cell.angle_beta   90.00
_cell.angle_gamma   90.00
#
_symmetry.space_group_name_H-M   'P 1'
#
loop_
_entity.id
_entity.type
_entity.pdbx_description
1 polymer ?
#
loop_
_entity_poly.entity_id
_entity_poly.type
_entity_poly.pdbx_seq_one_letter_code
_entity_poly.pdbx_strand_id
1 'polypeptide(L)'
;MIERMVLPILAVFFLGCTPSPPGQEPSTPASELPTVTVALPKRGVLVQKTEQPGKIEAFAQAKVHAKVSGFLEKQFVDIGDSVMGPEWSADGSVTKQGQLLAVLSAPELVQELNQKKALVSKTYAEIEQSEAGVGVAQSVVASTEAMLEESRAAVAKFTSELERWQSESKRIDALAATKTVSQKIADETKQNLRATESACAEAEARVRSSQAKYRESKALLDKAIADLQTIQADLDV
;
A
#
# COMPACT_ATOMS: atom_id res chain seq x y z
N MET A 1 -86.27 35.01 34.33
CA MET A 1 -87.27 36.03 34.03
C MET A 1 -87.38 36.93 35.25
N ILE A 2 -86.75 38.11 35.24
CA ILE A 2 -87.39 39.45 35.14
C ILE A 2 -87.06 40.14 36.50
N GLU A 3 -86.58 41.37 36.68
CA GLU A 3 -86.26 42.55 35.85
C GLU A 3 -85.59 43.63 36.75
N ARG A 4 -84.98 44.66 36.12
CA ARG A 4 -85.01 46.13 36.40
C ARG A 4 -84.78 46.67 37.83
N MET A 5 -83.85 47.62 38.04
CA MET A 5 -83.92 49.09 37.79
C MET A 5 -84.59 49.91 38.91
N VAL A 6 -83.85 50.95 39.37
CA VAL A 6 -84.23 52.19 40.09
C VAL A 6 -84.32 52.17 41.64
N LEU A 7 -83.49 53.06 42.24
CA LEU A 7 -83.61 53.95 43.43
C LEU A 7 -84.96 53.99 44.20
N PRO A 8 -85.07 54.48 45.48
CA PRO A 8 -84.15 55.31 46.30
C PRO A 8 -84.23 55.05 47.86
N ILE A 9 -83.80 56.03 48.69
CA ILE A 9 -84.30 56.39 50.05
C ILE A 9 -83.55 55.88 51.31
N LEU A 10 -83.19 56.85 52.20
CA LEU A 10 -83.07 56.90 53.70
C LEU A 10 -82.33 55.75 54.44
N ALA A 11 -81.78 55.84 55.66
CA ALA A 11 -81.81 56.78 56.78
C ALA A 11 -80.81 56.26 57.86
N VAL A 12 -80.00 57.17 58.45
CA VAL A 12 -79.69 57.46 59.89
C VAL A 12 -79.40 56.28 60.88
N PHE A 13 -78.51 56.28 61.91
CA PHE A 13 -78.03 57.18 62.99
C PHE A 13 -76.72 56.58 63.58
N PHE A 14 -75.80 57.27 64.28
CA PHE A 14 -75.95 57.83 65.64
C PHE A 14 -74.79 58.80 66.04
N LEU A 15 -75.19 59.98 66.52
CA LEU A 15 -74.71 60.84 67.63
C LEU A 15 -73.22 60.96 68.05
N GLY A 16 -72.80 62.23 68.23
CA GLY A 16 -71.78 62.65 69.20
C GLY A 16 -71.35 64.13 69.06
N CYS A 17 -71.90 65.03 69.88
CA CYS A 17 -71.63 66.48 69.91
C CYS A 17 -70.42 66.86 70.79
N THR A 18 -69.64 67.88 70.39
CA THR A 18 -69.23 69.02 71.24
C THR A 18 -68.76 70.21 70.38
N PRO A 19 -69.25 71.45 70.60
CA PRO A 19 -68.86 72.64 69.83
C PRO A 19 -67.90 73.58 70.58
N SER A 20 -67.11 74.36 69.83
CA SER A 20 -66.45 75.60 70.29
C SER A 20 -66.17 76.55 69.11
N PRO A 21 -66.08 77.88 69.34
CA PRO A 21 -66.74 78.90 68.51
C PRO A 21 -65.88 79.49 67.38
N PRO A 22 -66.48 80.29 66.48
CA PRO A 22 -65.86 80.75 65.25
C PRO A 22 -64.99 82.00 65.47
N GLY A 23 -63.86 82.08 64.77
CA GLY A 23 -63.03 83.27 64.76
C GLY A 23 -61.97 83.20 63.66
N GLN A 24 -62.12 84.12 62.70
CA GLN A 24 -61.16 84.52 61.65
C GLN A 24 -61.06 83.67 60.38
N GLU A 25 -61.86 84.06 59.36
CA GLU A 25 -61.30 84.25 58.02
C GLU A 25 -60.64 85.65 57.98
N PRO A 26 -59.45 85.79 57.39
CA PRO A 26 -59.47 86.17 55.98
C PRO A 26 -58.28 85.68 55.13
N SER A 27 -58.51 85.80 53.82
CA SER A 27 -57.57 86.01 52.72
C SER A 27 -57.03 84.79 51.95
N THR A 28 -57.71 84.51 50.84
CA THR A 28 -57.11 84.03 49.58
C THR A 28 -55.96 84.98 49.18
N PRO A 29 -54.78 84.44 48.83
CA PRO A 29 -54.36 84.61 47.43
C PRO A 29 -53.55 83.43 46.86
N ALA A 30 -53.66 83.30 45.54
CA ALA A 30 -52.64 82.86 44.58
C ALA A 30 -51.93 81.52 44.82
N SER A 31 -52.25 80.56 43.93
CA SER A 31 -51.42 79.40 43.60
C SER A 31 -49.96 79.83 43.36
N GLU A 32 -49.11 79.62 44.36
CA GLU A 32 -47.66 79.84 44.27
C GLU A 32 -47.05 78.89 43.23
N LEU A 33 -46.19 79.46 42.39
CA LEU A 33 -45.53 78.76 41.28
C LEU A 33 -44.63 77.62 41.82
N PRO A 34 -44.56 76.47 41.14
CA PRO A 34 -43.90 75.27 41.65
C PRO A 34 -42.39 75.52 41.86
N THR A 35 -41.93 75.31 43.09
CA THR A 35 -40.51 75.39 43.44
C THR A 35 -39.77 74.15 42.91
N VAL A 36 -38.77 74.37 42.06
CA VAL A 36 -37.94 73.31 41.46
C VAL A 36 -36.53 73.34 42.02
N THR A 37 -36.02 72.17 42.36
CA THR A 37 -34.65 71.98 42.82
C THR A 37 -33.71 71.96 41.60
N VAL A 38 -32.74 72.87 41.56
CA VAL A 38 -31.73 72.95 40.47
C VAL A 38 -30.35 72.59 41.00
N ALA A 39 -29.55 71.93 40.15
CA ALA A 39 -28.14 71.59 40.43
C ALA A 39 -27.24 72.05 39.27
N LEU A 40 -26.04 72.56 39.58
CA LEU A 40 -25.08 72.99 38.55
C LEU A 40 -24.35 71.77 37.95
N PRO A 41 -24.37 71.59 36.61
CA PRO A 41 -23.65 70.50 35.98
C PRO A 41 -22.13 70.73 36.08
N LYS A 42 -21.40 69.72 36.55
CA LYS A 42 -19.93 69.70 36.54
C LYS A 42 -19.46 68.94 35.30
N ARG A 43 -18.47 69.47 34.58
CA ARG A 43 -17.83 68.73 33.49
C ARG A 43 -17.13 67.50 34.07
N GLY A 44 -17.54 66.33 33.62
CA GLY A 44 -16.97 65.04 33.99
C GLY A 44 -17.11 64.06 32.84
N VAL A 45 -16.26 63.04 32.82
CA VAL A 45 -16.35 61.97 31.81
C VAL A 45 -17.47 61.02 32.21
N LEU A 46 -18.50 60.93 31.38
CA LEU A 46 -19.57 59.97 31.56
C LEU A 46 -19.15 58.63 30.94
N VAL A 47 -18.87 57.64 31.78
CA VAL A 47 -18.57 56.28 31.31
C VAL A 47 -19.88 55.51 31.26
N GLN A 48 -20.42 55.29 30.06
CA GLN A 48 -21.51 54.34 29.85
C GLN A 48 -20.97 52.91 29.96
N LYS A 49 -21.50 52.16 30.92
CA LYS A 49 -21.24 50.72 31.05
C LYS A 49 -22.50 49.96 30.65
N THR A 50 -22.35 48.97 29.80
CA THR A 50 -23.42 48.06 29.38
C THR A 50 -22.97 46.65 29.68
N GLU A 51 -23.74 45.92 30.48
CA GLU A 51 -23.50 44.52 30.77
C GLU A 51 -24.18 43.67 29.70
N GLN A 52 -23.40 42.81 29.05
CA GLN A 52 -23.90 41.87 28.05
C GLN A 52 -23.38 40.48 28.38
N PRO A 53 -24.19 39.43 28.20
CA PRO A 53 -23.71 38.07 28.32
C PRO A 53 -22.70 37.79 27.21
N GLY A 54 -21.52 37.31 27.60
CA GLY A 54 -20.47 36.87 26.68
C GLY A 54 -20.17 35.38 26.89
N LYS A 55 -19.87 34.67 25.80
CA LYS A 55 -19.40 33.28 25.84
C LYS A 55 -17.92 33.25 25.45
N ILE A 56 -17.11 32.56 26.25
CA ILE A 56 -15.70 32.32 25.95
C ILE A 56 -15.59 30.95 25.27
N GLU A 57 -14.91 30.90 24.13
CA GLU A 57 -14.63 29.68 23.38
C GLU A 57 -13.14 29.58 23.07
N ALA A 58 -12.67 28.37 22.81
CA ALA A 58 -11.28 28.14 22.42
C ALA A 58 -10.98 28.81 21.07
N PHE A 59 -9.78 29.40 20.94
CA PHE A 59 -9.34 30.02 19.68
C PHE A 59 -9.27 29.01 18.52
N ALA A 60 -8.88 27.76 18.80
CA ALA A 60 -8.85 26.67 17.84
C ALA A 60 -9.26 25.34 18.50
N GLN A 61 -9.93 24.48 17.75
CA GLN A 61 -10.35 23.15 18.19
C GLN A 61 -10.01 22.13 17.10
N ALA A 62 -9.42 21.00 17.51
CA ALA A 62 -9.12 19.88 16.62
C ALA A 62 -9.65 18.59 17.22
N LYS A 63 -10.35 17.79 16.41
CA LYS A 63 -10.79 16.45 16.81
C LYS A 63 -9.71 15.44 16.43
N VAL A 64 -9.14 14.77 17.42
CA VAL A 64 -8.11 13.76 17.21
C VAL A 64 -8.79 12.39 17.07
N HIS A 65 -8.49 11.70 15.97
CA HIS A 65 -9.03 10.38 15.66
C HIS A 65 -7.90 9.40 15.38
N ALA A 66 -8.11 8.12 15.72
CA ALA A 66 -7.21 7.05 15.33
C ALA A 66 -7.37 6.75 13.83
N LYS A 67 -6.25 6.52 13.14
CA LYS A 67 -6.26 6.07 11.73
C LYS A 67 -6.68 4.61 11.58
N VAL A 68 -6.48 3.81 12.62
CA VAL A 68 -6.76 2.38 12.65
C VAL A 68 -7.81 2.07 13.72
N SER A 69 -8.62 1.05 13.46
CA SER A 69 -9.57 0.54 14.45
C SER A 69 -8.84 -0.37 15.42
N GLY A 70 -9.20 -0.29 16.69
CA GLY A 70 -8.62 -1.11 17.75
C GLY A 70 -9.27 -0.83 19.09
N PHE A 71 -8.88 -1.62 20.09
CA PHE A 71 -9.34 -1.47 21.47
C PHE A 71 -8.40 -0.54 22.23
N LEU A 72 -8.95 0.35 23.05
CA LEU A 72 -8.15 1.20 23.92
C LEU A 72 -7.53 0.33 25.04
N GLU A 73 -6.21 0.20 25.04
CA GLU A 73 -5.49 -0.58 26.05
C GLU A 73 -5.08 0.30 27.23
N LYS A 74 -4.49 1.46 26.93
CA LYS A 74 -4.01 2.41 27.94
C LYS A 74 -4.28 3.84 27.50
N GLN A 75 -4.72 4.67 28.44
CA GLN A 75 -4.87 6.11 28.29
C GLN A 75 -3.94 6.79 29.29
N PHE A 76 -3.10 7.71 28.80
CA PHE A 76 -2.04 8.35 29.60
C PHE A 76 -2.37 9.78 30.03
N VAL A 77 -3.43 10.37 29.48
CA VAL A 77 -3.83 11.75 29.70
C VAL A 77 -5.31 11.82 30.02
N ASP A 78 -5.71 12.77 30.87
CA ASP A 78 -7.09 13.03 31.23
C ASP A 78 -7.56 14.42 30.73
N ILE A 79 -8.85 14.67 30.83
CA ILE A 79 -9.47 15.94 30.42
C ILE A 79 -8.97 17.05 31.34
N GLY A 80 -8.25 18.00 30.76
CA GLY A 80 -7.66 19.15 31.47
C GLY A 80 -6.14 19.14 31.49
N ASP A 81 -5.51 18.03 31.12
CA ASP A 81 -4.05 17.93 31.03
C ASP A 81 -3.50 18.73 29.84
N SER A 82 -2.37 19.40 30.06
CA SER A 82 -1.63 20.08 28.99
C SER A 82 -0.79 19.05 28.22
N VAL A 83 -1.03 18.93 26.91
CA VAL A 83 -0.35 17.97 26.04
C VAL A 83 0.51 18.66 24.99
N MET A 84 1.67 18.10 24.68
CA MET A 84 2.55 18.61 23.63
C MET A 84 2.15 18.05 22.26
N GLY A 85 1.81 18.95 21.33
CA GLY A 85 1.55 18.61 19.93
C GLY A 85 2.83 18.35 19.13
N PRO A 86 2.73 17.71 17.96
CA PRO A 86 3.87 17.54 17.06
C PRO A 86 4.36 18.88 16.50
N GLU A 87 5.68 19.06 16.42
CA GLU A 87 6.28 20.21 15.74
C GLU A 87 6.45 19.89 14.25
N TRP A 88 6.00 20.79 13.39
CA TRP A 88 6.07 20.64 11.94
C TRP A 88 7.18 21.53 11.38
N SER A 89 7.98 20.99 10.46
CA SER A 89 8.94 21.75 9.67
C SER A 89 8.24 22.45 8.50
N ALA A 90 8.89 23.45 7.90
CA ALA A 90 8.36 24.25 6.80
C ALA A 90 8.04 23.43 5.52
N ASP A 91 8.59 22.23 5.41
CA ASP A 91 8.35 21.22 4.36
C ASP A 91 7.13 20.33 4.64
N GLY A 92 6.47 20.49 5.79
CA GLY A 92 5.33 19.66 6.22
C GLY A 92 5.73 18.33 6.87
N SER A 93 7.03 18.10 7.10
CA SER A 93 7.52 16.92 7.83
C SER A 93 7.40 17.14 9.34
N VAL A 94 7.14 16.08 10.10
CA VAL A 94 7.10 16.15 11.58
C VAL A 94 8.53 16.14 12.12
N THR A 95 8.98 17.24 12.72
CA THR A 95 10.32 17.41 13.30
C THR A 95 10.42 16.79 14.69
N LYS A 96 9.35 16.92 15.49
CA LYS A 96 9.24 16.26 16.80
C LYS A 96 7.91 15.55 16.90
N GLN A 97 7.97 14.29 17.33
CA GLN A 97 6.77 13.52 17.64
C GLN A 97 6.01 14.21 18.78
N GLY A 98 4.68 14.24 18.66
CA GLY A 98 3.81 14.69 19.73
C GLY A 98 3.82 13.72 20.91
N GLN A 99 3.17 14.13 22.00
CA GLN A 99 3.04 13.32 23.20
C GLN A 99 2.15 12.08 22.97
N LEU A 100 2.53 10.94 23.56
CA LEU A 100 1.71 9.74 23.57
C LEU A 100 0.47 9.95 24.44
N LEU A 101 -0.72 9.88 23.82
CA LEU A 101 -1.99 10.07 24.51
C LEU A 101 -2.62 8.74 24.93
N ALA A 102 -2.58 7.75 24.05
CA ALA A 102 -3.19 6.44 24.24
C ALA A 102 -2.47 5.35 23.44
N VAL A 103 -2.54 4.11 23.94
CA VAL A 103 -2.11 2.90 23.22
C VAL A 103 -3.35 2.10 22.82
N LEU A 104 -3.44 1.80 21.53
CA LEU A 104 -4.49 0.98 20.95
C LEU A 104 -3.93 -0.44 20.72
N SER A 105 -4.67 -1.44 21.18
CA SER A 105 -4.44 -2.83 20.85
C SER A 105 -5.31 -3.23 19.66
N ALA A 106 -4.66 -3.63 18.56
CA ALA A 106 -5.32 -4.11 17.35
C ALA A 106 -4.77 -5.52 17.02
N PRO A 107 -5.31 -6.58 17.65
CA PRO A 107 -4.80 -7.94 17.46
C PRO A 107 -4.91 -8.42 16.00
N GLU A 108 -5.91 -7.93 15.25
CA GLU A 108 -6.11 -8.23 13.84
C GLU A 108 -4.93 -7.75 12.98
N LEU A 109 -4.41 -6.54 13.25
CA LEU A 109 -3.24 -6.00 12.55
C LEU A 109 -1.96 -6.77 12.89
N VAL A 110 -1.82 -7.24 14.13
CA VAL A 110 -0.68 -8.08 14.54
C VAL A 110 -0.74 -9.43 13.83
N GLN A 111 -1.93 -10.03 13.72
CA GLN A 111 -2.13 -11.26 12.95
C GLN A 111 -1.85 -11.05 11.46
N GLU A 112 -2.34 -9.97 10.86
CA GLU A 112 -2.08 -9.64 9.46
C GLU A 112 -0.57 -9.44 9.20
N LEU A 113 0.12 -8.74 10.10
CA LEU A 113 1.57 -8.56 10.03
C LEU A 113 2.30 -9.91 10.11
N ASN A 114 1.90 -10.80 11.02
CA ASN A 114 2.51 -12.13 11.14
C ASN A 114 2.25 -12.98 9.89
N GLN A 115 1.04 -12.92 9.32
CA GLN A 115 0.70 -13.59 8.06
C GLN A 115 1.55 -13.08 6.91
N LYS A 116 1.71 -11.75 6.77
CA LYS A 116 2.57 -11.14 5.75
C LYS A 116 4.04 -11.49 5.92
N LYS A 117 4.55 -11.49 7.16
CA LYS A 117 5.92 -11.97 7.44
C LYS A 117 6.13 -13.43 7.05
N ALA A 118 5.15 -14.28 7.35
CA ALA A 118 5.20 -15.69 6.96
C ALA A 118 5.16 -15.84 5.43
N LEU A 119 4.35 -15.04 4.73
CA LEU A 119 4.31 -15.00 3.28
C LEU A 119 5.66 -14.60 2.68
N VAL A 120 6.28 -13.53 3.18
CA VAL A 120 7.62 -13.10 2.77
C VAL A 120 8.66 -14.21 3.00
N SER A 121 8.64 -14.84 4.18
CA SER A 121 9.55 -15.96 4.47
C SER A 121 9.33 -17.15 3.53
N LYS A 122 8.08 -17.42 3.14
CA LYS A 122 7.74 -18.47 2.19
C LYS A 122 8.29 -18.13 0.79
N THR A 123 8.09 -16.89 0.32
CA THR A 123 8.62 -16.44 -0.98
C THR A 123 10.14 -16.53 -1.03
N TYR A 124 10.85 -16.19 0.05
CA TYR A 124 12.31 -16.40 0.10
C TYR A 124 12.72 -17.86 -0.07
N ALA A 125 12.00 -18.80 0.57
CA ALA A 125 12.26 -20.22 0.38
C ALA A 125 11.95 -20.70 -1.05
N GLU A 126 10.92 -20.14 -1.69
CA GLU A 126 10.59 -20.41 -3.10
C GLU A 126 11.68 -19.87 -4.05
N ILE A 127 12.27 -18.70 -3.75
CA ILE A 127 13.43 -18.18 -4.50
C ILE A 127 14.61 -19.13 -4.39
N GLU A 128 14.99 -19.55 -3.18
CA GLU A 128 16.11 -20.48 -2.96
C GLU A 128 15.89 -21.81 -3.70
N GLN A 129 14.67 -22.34 -3.65
CA GLN A 129 14.30 -23.55 -4.40
C GLN A 129 14.41 -23.33 -5.93
N SER A 130 13.98 -22.18 -6.42
CA SER A 130 14.03 -21.84 -7.86
C SER A 130 15.47 -21.63 -8.34
N GLU A 131 16.32 -21.00 -7.52
CA GLU A 131 17.77 -20.85 -7.77
C GLU A 131 18.45 -22.22 -7.91
N ALA A 132 18.14 -23.15 -7.01
CA ALA A 132 18.58 -24.54 -7.14
C ALA A 132 18.08 -25.19 -8.43
N GLY A 133 16.82 -24.92 -8.83
CA GLY A 133 16.25 -25.36 -10.09
C GLY A 133 17.02 -24.84 -11.32
N VAL A 134 17.40 -23.56 -11.32
CA VAL A 134 18.27 -22.96 -12.36
C VAL A 134 19.63 -23.65 -12.39
N GLY A 135 20.24 -23.91 -11.23
CA GLY A 135 21.52 -24.64 -11.15
C GLY A 135 21.45 -26.05 -11.73
N VAL A 136 20.35 -26.77 -11.51
CA VAL A 136 20.08 -28.08 -12.15
C VAL A 136 19.96 -27.93 -13.66
N ALA A 137 19.19 -26.95 -14.15
CA ALA A 137 19.02 -26.71 -15.58
C ALA A 137 20.35 -26.35 -16.27
N GLN A 138 21.19 -25.53 -15.64
CA GLN A 138 22.55 -25.24 -16.13
C GLN A 138 23.41 -26.49 -16.25
N SER A 139 23.34 -27.38 -15.25
CA SER A 139 24.06 -28.66 -15.26
C SER A 139 23.60 -29.56 -16.40
N VAL A 140 22.30 -29.57 -16.71
CA VAL A 140 21.76 -30.30 -17.86
C VAL A 140 22.26 -29.72 -19.19
N VAL A 141 22.31 -28.39 -19.33
CA VAL A 141 22.88 -27.74 -20.52
C VAL A 141 24.35 -28.12 -20.73
N ALA A 142 25.16 -28.11 -19.67
CA ALA A 142 26.56 -28.51 -19.76
C ALA A 142 26.71 -29.99 -20.18
N SER A 143 25.84 -30.87 -19.67
CA SER A 143 25.81 -32.29 -20.04
C SER A 143 25.42 -32.51 -21.51
N THR A 144 24.37 -31.84 -21.99
CA THR A 144 23.93 -31.96 -23.39
C THR A 144 24.91 -31.31 -24.37
N GLU A 145 25.62 -30.26 -23.95
CA GLU A 145 26.73 -29.66 -24.71
C GLU A 145 27.88 -30.65 -24.87
N ALA A 146 28.29 -31.34 -23.79
CA ALA A 146 29.30 -32.37 -23.86
C ALA A 146 28.89 -33.53 -24.80
N MET A 147 27.63 -33.97 -24.74
CA MET A 147 27.10 -34.99 -25.66
C MET A 147 27.08 -34.53 -27.13
N LEU A 148 26.80 -33.25 -27.38
CA LEU A 148 26.86 -32.66 -28.71
C LEU A 148 28.30 -32.69 -29.24
N GLU A 149 29.27 -32.34 -28.40
CA GLU A 149 30.68 -32.34 -28.78
C GLU A 149 31.20 -33.76 -29.03
N GLU A 150 30.83 -34.73 -28.19
CA GLU A 150 31.10 -36.16 -28.44
C GLU A 150 30.53 -36.62 -29.79
N SER A 151 29.29 -36.21 -30.10
CA SER A 151 28.64 -36.54 -31.37
C SER A 151 29.39 -35.93 -32.57
N ARG A 152 29.91 -34.71 -32.43
CA ARG A 152 30.72 -34.04 -33.47
C ARG A 152 32.07 -34.73 -33.66
N ALA A 153 32.73 -35.13 -32.57
CA ALA A 153 33.96 -35.90 -32.63
C ALA A 153 33.75 -37.26 -33.35
N ALA A 154 32.60 -37.90 -33.13
CA ALA A 154 32.22 -39.12 -33.86
C ALA A 154 32.09 -38.89 -35.37
N VAL A 155 31.48 -37.78 -35.80
CA VAL A 155 31.43 -37.40 -37.23
C VAL A 155 32.84 -37.26 -37.78
N ALA A 156 33.72 -36.50 -37.11
CA ALA A 156 35.10 -36.32 -37.56
C ALA A 156 35.83 -37.67 -37.77
N LYS A 157 35.66 -38.61 -36.83
CA LYS A 157 36.21 -39.97 -36.96
C LYS A 157 35.68 -40.68 -38.21
N PHE A 158 34.36 -40.72 -38.41
CA PHE A 158 33.77 -41.40 -39.56
C PHE A 158 34.10 -40.70 -40.89
N THR A 159 34.24 -39.39 -40.91
CA THR A 159 34.70 -38.64 -42.10
C THR A 159 36.14 -39.03 -42.46
N SER A 160 37.06 -39.16 -41.49
CA SER A 160 38.41 -39.65 -41.76
C SER A 160 38.43 -41.10 -42.27
N GLU A 161 37.56 -41.97 -41.73
CA GLU A 161 37.41 -43.34 -42.23
C GLU A 161 36.83 -43.39 -43.65
N LEU A 162 35.89 -42.50 -43.96
CA LEU A 162 35.30 -42.33 -45.29
C LEU A 162 36.38 -41.95 -46.31
N GLU A 163 37.19 -40.92 -46.02
CA GLU A 163 38.27 -40.47 -46.90
C GLU A 163 39.30 -41.58 -47.17
N ARG A 164 39.62 -42.36 -46.13
CA ARG A 164 40.49 -43.54 -46.25
C ARG A 164 39.88 -44.59 -47.20
N TRP A 165 38.63 -44.96 -47.00
CA TRP A 165 37.95 -45.96 -47.84
C TRP A 165 37.70 -45.47 -49.27
N GLN A 166 37.45 -44.18 -49.48
CA GLN A 166 37.36 -43.59 -50.81
C GLN A 166 38.69 -43.71 -51.56
N SER A 167 39.81 -43.42 -50.89
CA SER A 167 41.15 -43.53 -51.46
C SER A 167 41.49 -44.99 -51.78
N GLU A 168 41.15 -45.91 -50.87
CA GLU A 168 41.38 -47.34 -51.07
C GLU A 168 40.51 -47.93 -52.18
N SER A 169 39.23 -47.55 -52.26
CA SER A 169 38.35 -47.97 -53.37
C SER A 169 38.90 -47.54 -54.72
N LYS A 170 39.36 -46.30 -54.86
CA LYS A 170 39.98 -45.79 -56.10
C LYS A 170 41.23 -46.59 -56.48
N ARG A 171 42.07 -46.94 -55.49
CA ARG A 171 43.29 -47.74 -55.68
C ARG A 171 42.96 -49.16 -56.15
N ILE A 172 42.01 -49.82 -55.48
CA ILE A 172 41.60 -51.19 -55.81
C ILE A 172 40.89 -51.25 -57.17
N ASP A 173 40.07 -50.26 -57.50
CA ASP A 173 39.42 -50.16 -58.82
C ASP A 173 40.47 -50.07 -59.96
N ALA A 174 41.53 -49.29 -59.77
CA ALA A 174 42.64 -49.21 -60.75
C ALA A 174 43.41 -50.55 -60.88
N LEU A 175 43.61 -51.27 -59.78
CA LEU A 175 44.27 -52.59 -59.79
C LEU A 175 43.40 -53.69 -60.39
N ALA A 176 42.08 -53.62 -60.22
CA ALA A 176 41.13 -54.52 -60.85
C ALA A 176 41.08 -54.29 -62.38
N ALA A 177 41.14 -53.03 -62.83
CA ALA A 177 41.20 -52.69 -64.25
C ALA A 177 42.45 -53.25 -64.96
N THR A 178 43.57 -53.34 -64.25
CA THR A 178 44.81 -53.98 -64.74
C THR A 178 44.85 -55.50 -64.53
N LYS A 179 43.75 -56.10 -64.02
CA LYS A 179 43.61 -57.54 -63.69
C LYS A 179 44.60 -58.05 -62.64
N THR A 180 45.20 -57.16 -61.85
CA THR A 180 46.11 -57.52 -60.74
C THR A 180 45.34 -58.03 -59.52
N VAL A 181 44.10 -57.55 -59.34
CA VAL A 181 43.19 -57.93 -58.24
C VAL A 181 41.87 -58.44 -58.85
N SER A 182 41.19 -59.35 -58.15
CA SER A 182 39.91 -59.90 -58.63
C SER A 182 38.78 -58.88 -58.52
N GLN A 183 37.81 -58.96 -59.43
CA GLN A 183 36.61 -58.11 -59.39
C GLN A 183 35.85 -58.23 -58.06
N LYS A 184 35.83 -59.43 -57.48
CA LYS A 184 35.21 -59.71 -56.18
C LYS A 184 35.76 -58.79 -55.07
N ILE A 185 37.08 -58.59 -55.02
CA ILE A 185 37.72 -57.73 -54.00
C ILE A 185 37.38 -56.25 -54.23
N ALA A 186 37.26 -55.80 -55.48
CA ALA A 186 36.80 -54.45 -55.79
C ALA A 186 35.35 -54.23 -55.32
N ASP A 187 34.48 -55.20 -55.54
CA ASP A 187 33.08 -55.13 -55.12
C ASP A 187 32.95 -55.17 -53.58
N GLU A 188 33.75 -55.99 -52.88
CA GLU A 188 33.84 -56.00 -51.40
C GLU A 188 34.30 -54.64 -50.85
N THR A 189 35.30 -54.01 -51.48
CA THR A 189 35.80 -52.68 -51.07
C THR A 189 34.73 -51.60 -51.27
N LYS A 190 33.97 -51.66 -52.37
CA LYS A 190 32.83 -50.75 -52.59
C LYS A 190 31.71 -50.96 -51.58
N GLN A 191 31.44 -52.19 -51.16
CA GLN A 191 30.49 -52.46 -50.08
C GLN A 191 30.97 -51.84 -48.76
N ASN A 192 32.25 -51.95 -48.43
CA ASN A 192 32.84 -51.32 -47.24
C ASN A 192 32.78 -49.78 -47.31
N LEU A 193 33.01 -49.18 -48.48
CA LEU A 193 32.85 -47.74 -48.69
C LEU A 193 31.40 -47.29 -48.44
N ARG A 194 30.42 -47.97 -49.06
CA ARG A 194 28.98 -47.67 -48.86
C ARG A 194 28.54 -47.84 -47.40
N ALA A 195 29.09 -48.84 -46.71
CA ALA A 195 28.85 -49.02 -45.27
C ALA A 195 29.38 -47.83 -44.45
N THR A 196 30.56 -47.30 -44.80
CA THR A 196 31.15 -46.13 -44.12
C THR A 196 30.41 -44.83 -44.47
N GLU A 197 29.94 -44.67 -45.70
CA GLU A 197 29.04 -43.57 -46.11
C GLU A 197 27.77 -43.55 -45.26
N SER A 198 27.17 -44.73 -45.06
CA SER A 198 25.98 -44.88 -44.21
C SER A 198 26.28 -44.57 -42.74
N ALA A 199 27.44 -44.99 -42.23
CA ALA A 199 27.88 -44.68 -40.86
C ALA A 199 28.13 -43.18 -40.65
N CYS A 200 28.71 -42.48 -41.63
CA CYS A 200 28.89 -41.03 -41.59
C CYS A 200 27.53 -40.32 -41.56
N ALA A 201 26.59 -40.74 -42.41
CA ALA A 201 25.24 -40.19 -42.44
C ALA A 201 24.47 -40.42 -41.12
N GLU A 202 24.65 -41.59 -40.47
CA GLU A 202 24.10 -41.86 -39.14
C GLU A 202 24.72 -40.94 -38.08
N ALA A 203 26.04 -40.75 -38.10
CA ALA A 203 26.74 -39.88 -37.15
C ALA A 203 26.28 -38.41 -37.29
N GLU A 204 26.10 -37.92 -38.53
CA GLU A 204 25.54 -36.59 -38.78
C GLU A 204 24.09 -36.48 -38.30
N ALA A 205 23.27 -37.52 -38.48
CA ALA A 205 21.92 -37.56 -37.93
C ALA A 205 21.93 -37.52 -36.39
N ARG A 206 22.88 -38.19 -35.75
CA ARG A 206 23.08 -38.16 -34.31
C ARG A 206 23.47 -36.75 -33.83
N VAL A 207 24.35 -36.04 -34.55
CA VAL A 207 24.65 -34.63 -34.26
C VAL A 207 23.40 -33.77 -34.32
N ARG A 208 22.55 -33.93 -35.34
CA ARG A 208 21.27 -33.20 -35.44
C ARG A 208 20.36 -33.47 -34.24
N SER A 209 20.28 -34.73 -33.79
CA SER A 209 19.51 -35.11 -32.60
C SER A 209 20.10 -34.50 -31.31
N SER A 210 21.41 -34.61 -31.11
CA SER A 210 22.10 -34.02 -29.95
C SER A 210 21.98 -32.50 -29.93
N GLN A 211 22.03 -31.84 -31.10
CA GLN A 211 21.84 -30.40 -31.22
C GLN A 211 20.41 -29.98 -30.85
N ALA A 212 19.40 -30.77 -31.23
CA ALA A 212 18.03 -30.52 -30.81
C ALA A 212 17.88 -30.62 -29.28
N LYS A 213 18.46 -31.64 -28.65
CA LYS A 213 18.48 -31.80 -27.19
C LYS A 213 19.20 -30.66 -26.47
N TYR A 214 20.33 -30.20 -27.01
CA TYR A 214 21.04 -29.04 -26.47
C TYR A 214 20.16 -27.78 -26.52
N ARG A 215 19.52 -27.50 -27.65
CA ARG A 215 18.59 -26.37 -27.79
C ARG A 215 17.40 -26.47 -26.84
N GLU A 216 16.83 -27.66 -26.69
CA GLU A 216 15.76 -27.94 -25.74
C GLU A 216 16.21 -27.64 -24.30
N SER A 217 17.37 -28.16 -23.88
CA SER A 217 17.91 -27.90 -22.54
C SER A 217 18.18 -26.41 -22.29
N LYS A 218 18.63 -25.67 -23.30
CA LYS A 218 18.82 -24.22 -23.20
C LYS A 218 17.50 -23.49 -23.03
N ALA A 219 16.46 -23.87 -23.76
CA ALA A 219 15.12 -23.30 -23.59
C ALA A 219 14.53 -23.61 -22.20
N LEU A 220 14.82 -24.80 -21.63
CA LEU A 220 14.44 -25.14 -20.27
C LEU A 220 15.19 -24.30 -19.21
N LEU A 221 16.46 -24.00 -19.45
CA LEU A 221 17.23 -23.07 -18.61
C LEU A 221 16.63 -21.66 -18.67
N ASP A 222 16.34 -21.15 -19.86
CA ASP A 222 15.73 -19.82 -20.03
C ASP A 222 14.36 -19.75 -19.33
N LYS A 223 13.57 -20.84 -19.41
CA LYS A 223 12.31 -20.96 -18.66
C LYS A 223 12.55 -20.90 -17.15
N ALA A 224 13.50 -21.67 -16.62
CA ALA A 224 13.79 -21.69 -15.19
C ALA A 224 14.23 -20.30 -14.67
N ILE A 225 15.00 -19.56 -15.47
CA ILE A 225 15.39 -18.18 -15.14
C ILE A 225 14.17 -17.25 -15.14
N ALA A 226 13.27 -17.37 -16.11
CA ALA A 226 12.04 -16.58 -16.16
C ALA A 226 11.10 -16.88 -14.97
N ASP A 227 10.99 -18.15 -14.59
CA ASP A 227 10.21 -18.59 -13.43
C ASP A 227 10.80 -17.96 -12.14
N LEU A 228 12.14 -17.96 -11.99
CA LEU A 228 12.83 -17.29 -10.88
C LEU A 228 12.59 -15.77 -10.85
N GLN A 229 12.68 -15.10 -12.01
CA GLN A 229 12.42 -13.66 -12.11
C GLN A 229 10.98 -13.30 -11.73
N THR A 230 10.02 -14.17 -12.06
CA THR A 230 8.62 -13.98 -11.69
C THR A 230 8.45 -14.01 -10.17
N ILE A 231 9.06 -14.98 -9.49
CA ILE A 231 9.02 -15.08 -8.02
C ILE A 231 9.72 -13.88 -7.36
N GLN A 232 10.83 -13.40 -7.93
CA GLN A 232 11.52 -12.21 -7.45
C GLN A 232 10.66 -10.95 -7.62
N ALA A 233 9.96 -10.81 -8.75
CA ALA A 233 9.06 -9.69 -8.99
C ALA A 233 7.88 -9.67 -8.00
N ASP A 234 7.38 -10.83 -7.57
CA ASP A 234 6.32 -10.93 -6.56
C ASP A 234 6.77 -10.45 -5.17
N LEU A 235 8.08 -10.38 -4.89
CA LEU A 235 8.63 -9.88 -3.62
C LEU A 235 8.70 -8.34 -3.57
N ASP A 236 8.88 -7.68 -4.72
CA ASP A 236 9.05 -6.24 -4.83
C ASP A 236 7.73 -5.45 -4.80
N VAL A 237 6.59 -6.14 -4.84
CA VAL A 237 5.21 -5.58 -4.82
C VAL A 237 4.68 -5.47 -3.40
#